data_AF-A0A1W9U301-F1
#
_entry.id   AF-A0A1W9U301-F1
#
_cell.length_a   1.000
_cell.length_b   1.000
_cell.length_c   1.000
_cell.angle_alpha   90.00
_cell.angle_beta   90.00
_cell.angle_gamma   90.00
#
_symmetry.space_group_name_H-M   'P 1'
#
loop_
_entity.id
_entity.type
_entity.pdbx_description
1 polymer ?
#
loop_
_entity_poly.entity_id
_entity_poly.type
_entity_poly.pdbx_seq_one_letter_code
_entity_poly.pdbx_strand_id
1 'polypeptide(L)'
;MILSNPPYIPSEAFKALPPEVRCYEPQIALDGHENGMYFIKKIIEESEMYLKPGGWLLIEMDPNQTEIALHHIDSTQSFSYKERRMDYRKKYRLVMAKKRVDVVSK
;
A
#
# COMPACT_ATOMS: atom_id res chain seq x y z
N MET A 1 13.96 -0.91 -4.88
CA MET A 1 12.55 -1.29 -5.08
C MET A 1 12.03 -1.73 -3.73
N ILE A 2 10.82 -1.35 -3.38
CA ILE A 2 10.11 -1.79 -2.18
C ILE A 2 8.82 -2.47 -2.65
N LEU A 3 8.59 -3.69 -2.17
CA LEU A 3 7.39 -4.47 -2.40
C LEU A 3 6.85 -4.89 -1.03
N SER A 4 5.55 -4.68 -0.79
CA SER A 4 4.92 -5.05 0.47
C SER A 4 3.49 -5.55 0.25
N ASN A 5 3.11 -6.56 1.03
CA ASN A 5 1.73 -6.95 1.25
C ASN A 5 1.45 -6.74 2.76
N PRO A 6 1.26 -5.48 3.20
CA PRO A 6 1.11 -5.18 4.62
C PRO A 6 -0.26 -5.65 5.12
N PRO A 7 -0.42 -5.79 6.44
CA PRO A 7 -1.75 -5.91 7.05
C PRO A 7 -2.65 -4.74 6.62
N TYR A 8 -3.84 -5.04 6.09
CA TYR A 8 -4.77 -4.03 5.56
C TYR A 8 -6.22 -4.25 5.99
N ILE A 9 -6.49 -5.19 6.90
CA ILE A 9 -7.86 -5.43 7.42
C ILE A 9 -8.14 -4.43 8.55
N PRO A 10 -9.23 -3.65 8.50
CA PRO A 10 -9.62 -2.80 9.63
C PRO A 10 -9.81 -3.60 10.91
N SER A 11 -9.31 -3.09 12.05
CA SER A 11 -9.45 -3.80 13.34
C SER A 11 -10.90 -4.11 13.71
N GLU A 12 -11.83 -3.22 13.34
CA GLU A 12 -13.28 -3.39 13.53
C GLU A 12 -13.89 -4.53 12.70
N ALA A 13 -13.27 -4.89 11.57
CA ALA A 13 -13.74 -5.95 10.68
C ALA A 13 -13.35 -7.36 11.14
N PHE A 14 -12.50 -7.50 12.16
CA PHE A 14 -11.99 -8.80 12.62
C PHE A 14 -13.08 -9.78 13.02
N LYS A 15 -14.15 -9.28 13.65
CA LYS A 15 -15.27 -10.13 14.09
C LYS A 15 -16.06 -10.73 12.91
N ALA A 16 -15.99 -10.11 11.75
CA ALA A 16 -16.65 -10.55 10.52
C ALA A 16 -15.76 -11.44 9.64
N LEU A 17 -14.51 -11.70 10.05
CA LEU A 17 -13.62 -12.58 9.29
C LEU A 17 -14.12 -14.02 9.31
N PRO A 18 -13.94 -14.77 8.20
CA PRO A 18 -14.18 -16.20 8.18
C PRO A 18 -13.47 -16.90 9.36
N PRO A 19 -14.11 -17.89 10.01
CA PRO A 19 -13.50 -18.60 11.13
C PRO A 19 -12.11 -19.16 10.79
N GLU A 20 -11.89 -19.57 9.55
CA GLU A 20 -10.61 -20.12 9.10
C GLU A 20 -9.51 -19.05 9.18
N VAL A 21 -9.78 -17.83 8.72
CA VAL A 21 -8.83 -16.72 8.78
C VAL A 21 -8.66 -16.27 10.23
N ARG A 22 -9.75 -16.08 10.97
CA ARG A 22 -9.70 -15.56 12.34
C ARG A 22 -9.03 -16.51 13.34
N CYS A 23 -9.13 -17.83 13.12
CA CYS A 23 -8.62 -18.83 14.05
C CYS A 23 -7.24 -19.39 13.65
N TYR A 24 -6.84 -19.31 12.38
CA TYR A 24 -5.59 -19.93 11.91
C TYR A 24 -4.55 -18.96 11.36
N GLU A 25 -4.91 -17.72 11.01
CA GLU A 25 -3.93 -16.72 10.59
C GLU A 25 -3.49 -15.84 11.78
N PRO A 26 -2.20 -15.50 11.90
CA PRO A 26 -1.73 -14.61 12.96
C PRO A 26 -2.36 -13.21 12.86
N GLN A 27 -2.97 -12.71 13.94
CA GLN A 27 -3.61 -11.38 13.94
C GLN A 27 -2.68 -10.26 13.48
N ILE A 28 -1.39 -10.31 13.85
CA ILE A 28 -0.38 -9.31 13.45
C ILE A 28 -0.16 -9.25 11.93
N ALA A 29 -0.44 -10.34 11.20
CA ALA A 29 -0.35 -10.37 9.74
C ALA A 29 -1.60 -9.81 9.05
N LEU A 30 -2.70 -9.64 9.80
CA LEU A 30 -4.00 -9.23 9.28
C LEU A 30 -4.35 -7.79 9.65
N ASP A 31 -4.03 -7.36 10.88
CA ASP A 31 -4.53 -6.12 11.46
C ASP A 31 -3.86 -4.90 10.83
N GLY A 32 -4.58 -4.21 9.95
CA GLY A 32 -4.16 -2.98 9.30
C GLY A 32 -4.50 -1.72 10.09
N HIS A 33 -5.04 -1.87 11.31
CA HIS A 33 -5.43 -0.78 12.19
C HIS A 33 -6.44 0.16 11.51
N GLU A 34 -6.33 1.47 11.74
CA GLU A 34 -7.15 2.57 11.21
C GLU A 34 -7.71 2.35 9.79
N ASN A 35 -8.93 1.79 9.70
CA ASN A 35 -9.59 1.45 8.43
C ASN A 35 -8.71 0.59 7.48
N GLY A 36 -7.72 -0.11 8.01
CA GLY A 36 -6.75 -0.90 7.28
C GLY A 36 -5.66 -0.09 6.56
N MET A 37 -5.57 1.23 6.79
CA MET A 37 -4.70 2.13 6.05
C MET A 37 -3.42 2.54 6.79
N TYR A 38 -3.27 2.20 8.07
CA TYR A 38 -2.17 2.68 8.90
C TYR A 38 -0.80 2.32 8.29
N PHE A 39 -0.56 1.04 8.03
CA PHE A 39 0.71 0.58 7.47
C PHE A 39 0.90 1.01 6.01
N ILE A 40 -0.18 1.05 5.22
CA ILE A 40 -0.13 1.50 3.82
C ILE A 40 0.38 2.94 3.75
N LYS A 41 -0.20 3.86 4.54
CA LYS A 41 0.22 5.26 4.57
C LYS A 41 1.65 5.42 5.05
N LYS A 42 1.98 4.76 6.16
CA LYS A 42 3.33 4.79 6.73
C LYS A 42 4.40 4.31 5.73
N ILE A 43 4.14 3.21 5.02
CA ILE A 43 5.05 2.72 3.98
C ILE A 43 5.19 3.74 2.84
N ILE A 44 4.08 4.33 2.37
CA ILE A 44 4.13 5.35 1.31
C ILE A 44 5.00 6.54 1.74
N GLU A 45 4.77 7.09 2.93
CA GLU A 45 5.51 8.24 3.48
C GLU A 45 7.00 7.92 3.67
N GLU A 46 7.31 6.80 4.32
CA GLU A 46 8.70 6.48 4.65
C GLU A 46 9.50 5.97 3.44
N SER A 47 8.85 5.39 2.44
CA SER A 47 9.52 4.80 1.28
C SER A 47 10.38 5.78 0.48
N GLU A 48 10.09 7.08 0.54
CA GLU A 48 10.93 8.10 -0.08
C GLU A 48 12.37 8.02 0.43
N MET A 49 12.58 7.84 1.73
CA MET A 49 13.92 7.84 2.33
C MET A 49 14.75 6.61 1.90
N TYR A 50 14.08 5.51 1.54
CA TYR A 50 14.72 4.23 1.25
C TYR A 50 14.86 3.94 -0.25
N LEU A 51 14.05 4.59 -1.10
CA LEU A 51 14.12 4.42 -2.55
C LEU A 51 15.20 5.31 -3.16
N LYS A 52 16.03 4.72 -4.04
CA LYS A 52 16.85 5.48 -4.99
C LYS A 52 15.95 6.25 -5.97
N PRO A 53 16.41 7.39 -6.52
CA PRO A 53 15.71 8.10 -7.59
C PRO A 53 15.29 7.14 -8.72
N GLY A 54 14.04 7.21 -9.17
CA GLY A 54 13.49 6.28 -10.17
C GLY A 54 13.13 4.89 -9.65
N GLY A 55 13.31 4.61 -8.35
CA GLY A 55 12.94 3.35 -7.72
C GLY A 55 11.44 3.12 -7.61
N TRP A 56 11.02 1.86 -7.59
CA TRP A 56 9.61 1.47 -7.51
C TRP A 56 9.15 1.12 -6.09
N LEU A 57 7.93 1.56 -5.76
CA LEU A 57 7.10 1.13 -4.63
C LEU A 57 5.91 0.32 -5.17
N LEU A 58 5.63 -0.83 -4.58
CA LEU A 58 4.51 -1.71 -4.91
C LEU A 58 3.85 -2.18 -3.61
N ILE A 59 2.55 -1.93 -3.44
CA ILE A 59 1.82 -2.29 -2.23
C ILE A 59 0.52 -3.02 -2.59
N GLU A 60 0.32 -4.22 -2.04
CA GLU A 60 -0.96 -4.93 -2.12
C GLU A 60 -1.93 -4.44 -1.04
N MET A 61 -3.21 -4.28 -1.39
CA MET A 61 -4.27 -3.77 -0.49
C MET A 61 -5.68 -4.16 -0.94
N ASP A 62 -6.69 -3.85 -0.12
CA ASP A 62 -8.11 -4.02 -0.50
C ASP A 62 -8.50 -3.08 -1.66
N PRO A 63 -9.39 -3.48 -2.60
CA PRO A 63 -9.81 -2.62 -3.70
C PRO A 63 -10.32 -1.24 -3.28
N ASN A 64 -11.02 -1.16 -2.16
CA ASN A 64 -11.59 0.09 -1.66
C ASN A 64 -10.52 1.07 -1.14
N GLN A 65 -9.32 0.58 -0.87
CA GLN A 65 -8.20 1.36 -0.34
C GLN A 65 -7.33 1.97 -1.46
N THR A 66 -7.41 1.43 -2.67
CA THR A 66 -6.49 1.80 -3.78
C THR A 66 -6.57 3.27 -4.16
N GLU A 67 -7.76 3.87 -4.22
CA GLU A 67 -7.91 5.30 -4.52
C GLU A 67 -7.34 6.19 -3.41
N ILE A 68 -7.58 5.80 -2.15
CA ILE A 68 -7.07 6.53 -0.98
C ILE A 68 -5.54 6.53 -1.01
N ALA A 69 -4.93 5.38 -1.31
CA ALA A 69 -3.48 5.27 -1.46
C ALA A 69 -2.95 6.14 -2.61
N LEU A 70 -3.63 6.20 -3.76
CA LEU A 70 -3.23 7.08 -4.88
C LEU A 70 -3.27 8.56 -4.48
N HIS A 71 -4.30 9.01 -3.78
CA HIS A 71 -4.38 10.39 -3.28
C HIS A 71 -3.30 10.69 -2.23
N HIS A 72 -3.02 9.73 -1.36
CA HIS A 72 -1.96 9.89 -0.37
C HIS A 72 -0.58 9.97 -1.04
N ILE A 73 -0.31 9.16 -2.08
CA ILE A 73 0.90 9.26 -2.89
C ILE A 73 1.06 10.67 -3.49
N ASP A 74 -0.01 11.29 -4.01
CA ASP A 74 0.08 12.67 -4.52
C ASP A 74 0.51 13.66 -3.44
N SER A 75 -0.03 13.50 -2.23
CA SER A 75 0.25 14.40 -1.11
C SER A 75 1.72 14.41 -0.69
N THR A 76 2.46 13.31 -0.94
CA THR A 76 3.90 13.25 -0.65
C THR A 76 4.75 14.10 -1.60
N GLN A 77 4.29 14.32 -2.83
CA GLN A 77 5.05 14.96 -3.92
C GLN A 77 6.36 14.23 -4.34
N SER A 78 6.70 13.11 -3.72
CA SER A 78 7.94 12.35 -3.89
C SER A 78 7.95 11.43 -5.12
N PHE A 79 6.78 11.18 -5.70
CA PHE A 79 6.61 10.25 -6.82
C PHE A 79 6.24 10.99 -8.11
N SER A 80 6.81 10.53 -9.23
CA SER A 80 6.53 11.08 -10.56
C SER A 80 5.54 10.24 -11.37
N TYR A 81 5.18 9.07 -10.87
CA TYR A 81 4.25 8.14 -11.50
C TYR A 81 3.54 7.33 -10.43
N LYS A 82 2.25 7.07 -10.66
CA LYS A 82 1.45 6.16 -9.85
C LYS A 82 0.38 5.48 -10.69
N GLU A 83 0.04 4.25 -10.34
CA GLU A 83 -1.07 3.51 -10.94
C GLU A 83 -1.63 2.46 -9.98
N ARG A 84 -2.83 1.96 -10.30
CA ARG A 84 -3.39 0.76 -9.69
C ARG A 84 -3.53 -0.35 -10.71
N ARG A 85 -3.23 -1.59 -10.31
CA ARG A 85 -3.30 -2.79 -11.14
C ARG A 85 -4.33 -3.76 -10.60
N MET A 86 -5.04 -4.40 -11.52
CA MET A 86 -5.97 -5.47 -11.20
C MET A 86 -5.25 -6.81 -11.06
N ASP A 87 -5.78 -7.66 -10.18
CA ASP A 87 -5.45 -9.08 -10.14
C ASP A 87 -6.13 -9.87 -11.29
N TYR A 88 -5.91 -11.18 -11.32
CA TYR A 88 -6.57 -12.07 -12.30
C TYR A 88 -8.09 -12.13 -12.16
N ARG A 89 -8.64 -11.72 -11.01
CA ARG A 89 -10.08 -11.66 -10.71
C ARG A 89 -10.68 -10.28 -11.03
N LYS A 90 -9.92 -9.40 -11.72
CA LYS A 90 -10.34 -8.05 -12.11
C LYS A 90 -10.65 -7.12 -10.94
N LYS A 91 -10.00 -7.34 -9.80
CA LYS A 91 -10.07 -6.46 -8.63
C LYS A 91 -8.78 -5.65 -8.54
N TYR A 92 -8.88 -4.34 -8.32
CA TYR A 92 -7.71 -3.52 -8.03
C TYR A 92 -7.09 -4.00 -6.71
N ARG A 93 -5.88 -4.53 -6.76
CA ARG A 93 -5.22 -5.12 -5.59
C ARG A 93 -3.84 -4.54 -5.35
N LEU A 94 -3.24 -3.92 -6.35
CA LEU A 94 -1.88 -3.41 -6.27
C LEU A 94 -1.87 -1.92 -6.60
N VAL A 95 -1.22 -1.12 -5.77
CA VAL A 95 -0.85 0.26 -6.09
C VAL A 95 0.65 0.32 -6.30
N MET A 96 1.06 0.97 -7.38
CA MET A 96 2.46 1.14 -7.76
C MET A 96 2.79 2.63 -7.84
N ALA A 97 4.00 3.00 -7.43
CA ALA A 97 4.52 4.35 -7.61
C ALA A 97 6.01 4.33 -7.95
N LYS A 98 6.47 5.32 -8.72
CA LYS A 98 7.89 5.47 -9.07
C LYS A 98 8.44 6.76 -8.47
N LYS A 99 9.48 6.65 -7.63
CA LYS A 99 10.13 7.80 -7.01
C LYS A 99 10.66 8.73 -8.09
N ARG A 100 10.46 10.03 -7.90
CA ARG A 100 10.96 11.07 -8.81
C ARG A 100 12.47 10.90 -9.02
N VAL A 101 12.93 11.24 -10.21
CA VAL A 101 14.37 11.39 -10.48
C VAL A 101 14.69 12.85 -10.30
N ASP A 102 15.59 13.18 -9.36
CA ASP A 102 16.12 14.52 -9.26
C ASP A 102 16.83 14.83 -10.57
N VAL A 103 16.34 15.82 -11.30
CA VAL A 103 17.08 16.34 -12.45
C VAL A 103 18.27 17.06 -11.84
N VAL A 104 19.42 16.40 -11.84
CA VAL A 104 20.68 17.10 -11.59
C VAL A 104 20.81 18.12 -12.72
N SER A 105 20.54 19.38 -12.43
CA SER A 105 20.94 20.49 -13.27
C SER A 105 22.43 20.33 -13.52
N LYS A 106 22.79 19.95 -14.74
CA LYS A 106 24.17 20.03 -15.21
C LYS A 106 24.58 21.49 -15.36
#